data_AF-A0A9E5CI32-F1
#
_entry.id   AF-A0A9E5CI32-F1
#
_cell.length_a   1.000
_cell.length_b   1.000
_cell.length_c   1.000
_cell.angle_alpha   90.00
_cell.angle_beta   90.00
_cell.angle_gamma   90.00
#
_symmetry.space_group_name_H-M   'P 1'
#
loop_
_entity.id
_entity.type
_entity.pdbx_description
1 polymer ?
#
loop_
_entity_poly.entity_id
_entity_poly.type
_entity_poly.pdbx_seq_one_letter_code
_entity_poly.pdbx_strand_id
1 'polypeptide(L)'
;MTFANQDAVSSTAGTQRRITAALVDAGIAHQNNDRSTELTDNAKVVLERRYLSRDREGNVLEEPDGMFRRVAINLSQADLSYGASEEDRQATEDEFYGAMRRLEVLPNS
;
A
#
# COMPACT_ATOMS: atom_id res chain seq x y z
N MET A 1 -9.29 -18.12 -43.56
CA MET A 1 -8.03 -17.36 -43.59
C MET A 1 -7.86 -16.71 -42.23
N THR A 2 -7.00 -17.28 -41.40
CA THR A 2 -6.68 -16.81 -40.06
C THR A 2 -5.29 -16.17 -40.13
N PHE A 3 -5.17 -14.87 -39.83
CA PHE A 3 -3.88 -14.22 -39.66
C PHE A 3 -3.72 -13.82 -38.19
N ALA A 4 -2.65 -14.34 -37.60
CA ALA A 4 -2.27 -14.21 -36.21
C ALA A 4 -1.80 -12.78 -35.89
N ASN A 5 -2.18 -12.29 -34.73
CA ASN A 5 -1.62 -11.08 -34.12
C ASN A 5 -0.65 -11.54 -33.02
N GLN A 6 0.64 -11.68 -33.35
CA GLN A 6 1.69 -12.13 -32.42
C GLN A 6 2.79 -11.08 -32.13
N ASP A 7 2.73 -9.88 -32.74
CA ASP A 7 3.88 -8.96 -32.71
C ASP A 7 3.82 -7.85 -31.65
N ALA A 8 2.72 -7.70 -30.90
CA ALA A 8 2.59 -6.63 -29.90
C ALA A 8 3.20 -6.96 -28.51
N VAL A 9 3.50 -8.24 -28.23
CA VAL A 9 3.95 -8.68 -26.89
C VAL A 9 5.48 -8.61 -26.71
N SER A 10 6.24 -8.46 -27.81
CA SER A 10 7.71 -8.51 -27.79
C SER A 10 8.39 -7.18 -27.36
N SER A 11 7.71 -6.05 -27.51
CA SER A 11 8.25 -4.70 -27.30
C SER A 11 8.43 -4.32 -25.82
N THR A 12 7.46 -4.65 -24.97
CA THR A 12 7.42 -4.23 -23.55
C THR A 12 8.53 -4.90 -22.73
N ALA A 13 8.83 -6.17 -23.01
CA ALA A 13 9.86 -6.93 -22.29
C ALA A 13 11.30 -6.46 -22.58
N GLY A 14 11.54 -5.86 -23.75
CA GLY A 14 12.83 -5.27 -24.11
C GLY A 14 13.06 -3.92 -23.44
N THR A 15 12.02 -3.10 -23.35
CA THR A 15 12.05 -1.80 -22.67
C THR A 15 12.20 -1.98 -21.16
N GLN A 16 11.41 -2.89 -20.56
CA GLN A 16 11.49 -3.18 -19.12
C GLN A 16 12.89 -3.66 -18.70
N ARG A 17 13.54 -4.49 -19.52
CA ARG A 17 14.91 -4.96 -19.28
C ARG A 17 15.95 -3.84 -19.30
N ARG A 18 15.83 -2.90 -20.25
CA ARG A 18 16.76 -1.76 -20.35
C ARG A 18 16.60 -0.78 -19.18
N ILE A 19 15.36 -0.49 -18.80
CA ILE A 19 15.07 0.37 -17.64
C ILE A 19 15.61 -0.27 -16.37
N THR A 20 15.35 -1.56 -16.15
CA THR A 20 15.85 -2.29 -14.97
C THR A 20 17.38 -2.29 -14.92
N ALA A 21 18.07 -2.55 -16.03
CA ALA A 21 19.52 -2.52 -16.09
C ALA A 21 20.11 -1.13 -15.80
N ALA A 22 19.50 -0.07 -16.35
CA ALA A 22 19.92 1.31 -16.10
C ALA A 22 19.72 1.73 -14.63
N LEU A 23 18.63 1.27 -14.00
CA LEU A 23 18.38 1.51 -12.57
C LEU A 23 19.38 0.80 -11.67
N VAL A 24 19.83 -0.41 -12.05
CA VAL A 24 20.87 -1.17 -11.34
C VAL A 24 22.22 -0.49 -11.45
N ASP A 25 22.60 -0.08 -12.66
CA ASP A 25 23.87 0.59 -12.94
C ASP A 25 23.97 1.95 -12.24
N ALA A 26 22.86 2.69 -12.15
CA ALA A 26 22.78 3.95 -11.42
C ALA A 26 22.86 3.80 -9.89
N GLY A 27 22.96 2.58 -9.35
CA GLY A 27 22.94 2.32 -7.91
C GLY A 27 21.58 2.59 -7.25
N ILE A 28 20.52 2.77 -8.06
CA ILE A 28 19.16 3.06 -7.61
C ILE A 28 18.39 1.75 -7.34
N ALA A 29 18.80 0.63 -7.93
CA ALA A 29 18.12 -0.67 -7.77
C ALA A 29 18.44 -1.41 -6.46
N HIS A 30 18.62 -0.68 -5.36
CA HIS A 30 18.42 -1.25 -4.04
C HIS A 30 17.16 -0.60 -3.49
N GLN A 31 16.01 -1.26 -3.64
CA GLN A 31 14.76 -1.09 -2.87
C GLN A 31 13.57 -1.60 -3.70
N ASN A 32 13.47 -2.91 -3.98
CA ASN A 32 12.20 -3.46 -4.47
C ASN A 32 11.81 -4.80 -3.83
N ASN A 33 12.60 -5.34 -2.90
CA ASN A 33 12.19 -6.54 -2.18
C ASN A 33 12.92 -6.79 -0.85
N ASP A 34 13.65 -5.81 -0.30
CA ASP A 34 13.90 -5.89 1.15
C ASP A 34 12.59 -5.44 1.79
N ARG A 35 12.01 -6.24 2.69
CA ARG A 35 10.71 -5.95 3.32
C ARG A 35 10.86 -4.80 4.31
N SER A 36 11.22 -3.63 3.80
CA SER A 36 11.25 -2.40 4.56
C SER A 36 9.82 -2.04 4.93
N THR A 37 9.57 -1.91 6.23
CA THR A 37 8.32 -1.38 6.76
C THR A 37 8.25 0.14 6.62
N GLU A 38 9.26 0.77 6.02
CA GLU A 38 9.29 2.21 5.81
C GLU A 38 8.65 2.59 4.49
N LEU A 39 7.78 3.60 4.55
CA LEU A 39 7.16 4.19 3.37
C LEU A 39 8.20 4.99 2.58
N THR A 40 8.25 4.77 1.28
CA THR A 40 9.02 5.63 0.36
C THR A 40 8.48 7.05 0.34
N ASP A 41 9.29 8.02 -0.05
CA ASP A 41 8.85 9.42 -0.12
C ASP A 41 7.68 9.61 -1.08
N ASN A 42 7.67 8.89 -2.20
CA ASN A 42 6.53 8.89 -3.11
C ASN A 42 5.26 8.33 -2.44
N ALA A 43 5.38 7.25 -1.65
CA ALA A 43 4.25 6.70 -0.91
C ALA A 43 3.72 7.71 0.10
N LYS A 44 4.59 8.40 0.85
CA LYS A 44 4.20 9.46 1.80
C LYS A 44 3.43 10.58 1.08
N VAL A 45 3.94 11.07 -0.05
CA VAL A 45 3.27 12.11 -0.86
C VAL A 45 1.89 11.66 -1.35
N VAL A 46 1.76 10.40 -1.80
CA VAL A 46 0.48 9.84 -2.25
C VAL A 46 -0.52 9.72 -1.10
N LEU A 47 -0.06 9.21 0.06
CA LEU A 47 -0.87 9.10 1.27
C LEU A 47 -1.40 10.46 1.70
N GLU A 48 -0.51 11.45 1.81
CA GLU A 48 -0.87 12.80 2.19
C GLU A 48 -1.94 13.38 1.26
N ARG A 49 -1.75 13.26 -0.05
CA ARG A 49 -2.66 13.86 -1.04
C ARG A 49 -4.04 13.22 -1.10
N ARG A 50 -4.16 11.91 -0.84
CA ARG A 50 -5.38 11.15 -1.17
C ARG A 50 -6.06 10.47 0.01
N TYR A 51 -5.35 10.20 1.10
CA TYR A 51 -5.85 9.27 2.12
C TYR A 51 -5.79 9.81 3.56
N LEU A 52 -4.79 10.64 3.89
CA LEU A 52 -4.72 11.25 5.22
C LEU A 52 -5.90 12.21 5.41
N SER A 53 -6.55 12.10 6.56
CA SER A 53 -7.67 12.93 6.96
C SER A 53 -7.27 14.40 6.99
N ARG A 54 -8.21 15.25 6.57
CA ARG A 54 -8.03 16.70 6.51
C ARG A 54 -9.14 17.41 7.26
N ASP A 55 -8.83 18.57 7.81
CA ASP A 55 -9.85 19.48 8.32
C ASP A 55 -10.61 20.16 7.17
N ARG A 56 -11.51 21.08 7.53
CA ARG A 56 -12.31 21.85 6.56
C ARG A 56 -11.50 22.85 5.75
N GLU A 57 -10.32 23.22 6.22
CA GLU A 57 -9.39 24.14 5.55
C GLU A 57 -8.39 23.39 4.66
N GLY A 58 -8.40 22.05 4.72
CA GLY A 58 -7.55 21.18 3.93
C GLY A 58 -6.23 20.82 4.62
N ASN A 59 -6.03 21.18 5.89
CA ASN A 59 -4.82 20.81 6.63
C ASN A 59 -4.86 19.34 7.00
N VAL A 60 -3.74 18.64 6.84
CA VAL A 60 -3.59 17.22 7.21
C VAL A 60 -3.65 17.08 8.73
N LEU A 61 -4.48 16.16 9.21
CA LEU A 61 -4.74 15.94 10.65
C LEU A 61 -4.13 14.64 11.19
N GLU A 62 -3.62 13.77 10.34
CA GLU A 62 -3.06 12.48 10.75
C GLU A 62 -1.82 12.13 9.93
N GLU A 63 -0.94 11.34 10.53
CA GLU A 63 0.20 10.69 9.88
C GLU A 63 -0.20 9.33 9.31
N PRO A 64 0.61 8.71 8.43
CA PRO A 64 0.32 7.37 7.88
C PRO A 64 -0.02 6.30 8.92
N ASP A 65 0.70 6.26 10.04
CA ASP A 65 0.42 5.32 11.13
C ASP A 65 -0.96 5.56 11.76
N GLY A 66 -1.38 6.82 11.88
CA GLY A 66 -2.70 7.19 12.36
C GLY A 66 -3.80 6.73 11.40
N MET A 67 -3.56 6.89 10.09
CA MET A 67 -4.46 6.38 9.05
C MET A 67 -4.61 4.86 9.14
N PHE A 68 -3.51 4.10 9.26
CA PHE A 68 -3.57 2.65 9.42
C PHE A 68 -4.37 2.25 10.67
N ARG A 69 -4.15 2.93 11.79
CA ARG A 69 -4.90 2.65 13.02
C ARG A 69 -6.39 2.94 12.86
N ARG A 70 -6.75 4.06 12.24
CA ARG A 70 -8.14 4.43 11.94
C ARG A 70 -8.85 3.37 11.10
N VAL A 71 -8.20 2.87 10.05
CA VAL A 71 -8.75 1.79 9.22
C VAL A 71 -8.91 0.51 10.04
N ALA A 72 -7.90 0.13 10.83
CA ALA A 72 -7.96 -1.07 11.68
C ALA A 72 -9.12 -1.02 12.69
N ILE A 73 -9.34 0.14 13.33
CA ILE A 73 -10.49 0.36 14.21
C ILE A 73 -11.79 0.10 13.44
N ASN A 74 -11.97 0.74 12.28
CA ASN A 74 -13.19 0.58 11.49
C ASN A 74 -13.45 -0.87 11.06
N LEU A 75 -12.40 -1.62 10.70
CA LEU A 75 -12.53 -3.03 10.31
C LEU A 75 -12.92 -3.91 11.50
N SER A 76 -12.22 -3.76 12.63
CA SER A 76 -12.46 -4.60 13.82
C SER A 76 -13.81 -4.36 14.48
N GLN A 77 -14.38 -3.14 14.37
CA GLN A 77 -15.70 -2.82 14.95
C GLN A 77 -16.82 -3.73 14.45
N ALA A 78 -16.71 -4.30 13.25
CA ALA A 78 -17.69 -5.25 12.73
C ALA A 78 -17.80 -6.51 13.61
N ASP A 79 -16.72 -6.96 14.23
CA ASP A 79 -16.67 -8.22 15.01
C ASP A 79 -17.63 -8.19 16.22
N LEU A 80 -17.82 -7.02 16.83
CA LEU A 80 -18.77 -6.84 17.93
C LEU A 80 -20.21 -7.17 17.50
N SER A 81 -20.55 -6.92 16.23
CA SER A 81 -21.87 -7.24 15.67
C SER A 81 -22.08 -8.75 15.52
N TYR A 82 -21.00 -9.53 15.53
CA TYR A 82 -20.99 -10.99 15.43
C TYR A 82 -20.72 -11.67 16.78
N GLY A 83 -20.76 -10.93 17.90
CA GLY A 83 -20.67 -11.47 19.25
C GLY A 83 -19.25 -11.65 19.79
N ALA A 84 -18.25 -11.05 19.14
CA ALA A 84 -16.90 -10.97 19.69
C ALA A 84 -16.87 -10.15 20.99
N SER A 85 -15.96 -10.48 21.89
CA SER A 85 -15.69 -9.63 23.05
C SER A 85 -14.90 -8.38 22.65
N GLU A 86 -14.83 -7.38 23.54
CA GLU A 86 -13.98 -6.21 23.31
C GLU A 86 -12.49 -6.57 23.22
N GLU A 87 -12.06 -7.62 23.93
CA GLU A 87 -10.69 -8.14 23.87
C GLU A 87 -10.40 -8.76 22.49
N ASP A 88 -11.32 -9.58 21.97
CA ASP A 88 -11.20 -10.18 20.64
C ASP A 88 -11.18 -9.10 19.56
N ARG A 89 -12.07 -8.10 19.65
CA ARG A 89 -12.10 -6.95 18.75
C ARG A 89 -10.77 -6.20 18.73
N GLN A 90 -10.19 -5.97 19.92
CA GLN A 90 -8.92 -5.26 20.04
C GLN A 90 -7.74 -6.08 19.45
N ALA A 91 -7.77 -7.40 19.61
CA ALA A 91 -6.79 -8.29 18.99
C ALA A 91 -6.88 -8.25 17.44
N THR A 92 -8.10 -8.30 16.88
CA THR A 92 -8.32 -8.14 15.44
C THR A 92 -7.83 -6.77 14.93
N GLU A 93 -8.10 -5.69 15.67
CA GLU A 93 -7.61 -4.35 15.34
C GLU A 93 -6.07 -4.32 15.23
N ASP A 94 -5.37 -4.89 16.22
CA ASP A 94 -3.91 -4.89 16.25
C ASP A 94 -3.32 -5.76 15.11
N GLU A 95 -3.99 -6.86 14.74
CA GLU A 95 -3.60 -7.68 13.59
C GLU A 95 -3.69 -6.90 12.28
N PHE A 96 -4.83 -6.23 12.02
CA PHE A 96 -5.01 -5.41 10.83
C PHE A 96 -4.03 -4.24 10.77
N TYR A 97 -3.83 -3.55 11.89
CA TYR A 97 -2.85 -2.47 11.99
C TYR A 97 -1.45 -2.99 11.64
N GLY A 98 -1.04 -4.12 12.22
CA GLY A 98 0.25 -4.75 11.96
C GLY A 98 0.41 -5.15 10.49
N ALA A 99 -0.61 -5.76 9.88
CA ALA A 99 -0.59 -6.17 8.48
C ALA A 99 -0.42 -4.95 7.54
N MET A 100 -1.13 -3.85 7.80
CA MET A 100 -0.99 -2.60 7.03
C MET A 100 0.38 -1.95 7.23
N ARG A 101 0.89 -1.92 8.47
CA ARG A 101 2.21 -1.36 8.77
C ARG A 101 3.35 -2.15 8.12
N ARG A 102 3.16 -3.45 7.88
CA ARG A 102 4.07 -4.31 7.12
C ARG A 102 3.81 -4.30 5.62
N LEU A 103 2.83 -3.52 5.15
CA LEU A 103 2.41 -3.42 3.75
C LEU A 103 1.95 -4.77 3.16
N GLU A 104 1.48 -5.69 4.00
CA GLU A 104 0.96 -7.01 3.60
C GLU A 104 -0.45 -6.91 3.01
N VAL A 105 -1.23 -5.95 3.52
CA VAL A 105 -2.59 -5.63 3.08
C VAL A 105 -2.73 -4.11 3.07
N LEU A 106 -3.36 -3.56 2.04
CA LEU A 106 -3.75 -2.15 2.01
C LEU A 106 -5.21 -2.04 1.54
N PRO A 107 -6.02 -1.17 2.15
CA PRO A 107 -7.36 -0.89 1.64
C PRO A 107 -7.27 -0.28 0.24
N ASN A 108 -8.19 -0.69 -0.64
CA ASN A 108 -8.24 -0.13 -1.99
C ASN A 108 -8.81 1.30 -1.96
N SER A 109 -8.43 2.11 -2.96
CA SER A 109 -9.05 3.42 -3.24
C SER A 109 -10.48 3.30 -3.70
#